data_AF-A0A1E7Q755-F1
#
_entry.id   AF-A0A1E7Q755-F1
#
_cell.length_a   1.000
_cell.length_b   1.000
_cell.length_c   1.000
_cell.angle_alpha   90.00
_cell.angle_beta   90.00
_cell.angle_gamma   90.00
#
_symmetry.space_group_name_H-M   'P 1'
#
loop_
_entity.id
_entity.type
_entity.pdbx_description
1 polymer ?
#
loop_
_entity_poly.entity_id
_entity_poly.type
_entity_poly.pdbx_seq_one_letter_code
_entity_poly.pdbx_strand_id
1 'polypeptide(L)' 'MKKFTSNKDFNVYIKQLCKAGCTFIHGKKHSKLLAPSGKRVVVPSSPSDKRALDNFKRDIRRYCATEAV' A
#
# COMPACT_ATOMS: atom_id res chain seq x y z
N MET A 1 16.20 -9.99 0.19
CA MET A 1 14.89 -9.44 0.62
C MET A 1 14.12 -8.96 -0.60
N LYS A 2 12.91 -9.50 -0.88
CA LYS A 2 12.04 -8.95 -1.94
C LYS A 2 11.64 -7.52 -1.55
N LYS A 3 11.99 -6.54 -2.38
CA LYS A 3 11.60 -5.13 -2.21
C LYS A 3 10.26 -4.94 -2.92
N PHE A 4 9.27 -4.37 -2.23
CA PHE A 4 7.97 -4.02 -2.84
C PHE A 4 8.08 -2.73 -3.65
N THR A 5 8.92 -1.80 -3.18
CA THR A 5 9.25 -0.53 -3.83
C THR A 5 10.70 -0.13 -3.50
N SER A 6 11.22 0.84 -4.25
CA SER A 6 12.52 1.47 -4.01
C SER A 6 12.60 2.21 -2.66
N ASN A 7 11.47 2.65 -2.10
CA ASN A 7 11.43 3.38 -0.83
C ASN A 7 11.32 2.44 0.40
N LYS A 8 12.22 2.62 1.38
CA LYS A 8 12.28 1.79 2.60
C LYS A 8 11.04 1.94 3.48
N ASP A 9 10.51 3.16 3.62
CA ASP A 9 9.37 3.43 4.51
C ASP A 9 8.09 2.79 3.98
N PHE A 10 7.89 2.83 2.66
CA PHE A 10 6.81 2.08 2.02
C PHE A 10 6.95 0.58 2.24
N ASN A 11 8.16 0.01 2.13
CA ASN A 11 8.36 -1.41 2.37
C ASN A 11 8.00 -1.80 3.81
N VAL A 12 8.31 -0.96 4.80
CA VAL A 12 7.93 -1.19 6.20
C VAL A 12 6.40 -1.12 6.35
N TYR A 13 5.78 -0.08 5.79
CA TYR A 13 4.33 0.13 5.91
C TYR A 13 3.52 -0.96 5.20
N ILE A 14 3.90 -1.35 3.99
CA ILE A 14 3.26 -2.45 3.24
C ILE A 14 3.37 -3.77 4.01
N LYS A 15 4.52 -4.06 4.65
CA LYS A 15 4.65 -5.26 5.49
C LYS A 15 3.70 -5.24 6.68
N GLN A 16 3.49 -4.08 7.32
CA GLN A 16 2.51 -3.95 8.40
C GLN A 16 1.09 -4.20 7.90
N LEU A 17 0.74 -3.66 6.73
CA LEU A 17 -0.56 -3.91 6.10
C LEU A 17 -0.76 -5.38 5.73
N CYS A 18 0.29 -6.05 5.24
CA CYS A 18 0.23 -7.49 4.97
C CYS A 18 0.04 -8.32 6.23
N LYS A 19 0.67 -7.94 7.35
CA LYS A 19 0.40 -8.56 8.65
C LYS A 19 -1.03 -8.32 9.13
N ALA A 20 -1.64 -7.20 8.78
CA ALA A 20 -3.04 -6.88 9.06
C ALA A 20 -4.04 -7.57 8.13
N GLY A 21 -3.59 -8.44 7.21
CA GLY A 21 -4.45 -9.21 6.30
C GLY A 21 -4.58 -8.64 4.88
N CYS A 22 -3.79 -7.62 4.51
CA CYS A 22 -3.77 -7.14 3.13
C CYS A 22 -2.88 -8.02 2.23
N THR A 23 -3.31 -8.26 0.99
CA THR A 23 -2.53 -9.00 0.00
C THR A 23 -1.80 -8.05 -0.95
N PHE A 24 -0.48 -8.16 -1.03
CA PHE A 24 0.29 -7.40 -2.01
C PHE A 24 0.35 -8.14 -3.35
N ILE A 25 0.01 -7.43 -4.42
CA ILE A 25 -0.02 -7.94 -5.79
C ILE A 25 1.01 -7.16 -6.62
N HIS A 26 2.01 -7.84 -7.16
CA HIS A 26 2.93 -7.24 -8.13
C HIS A 26 2.21 -7.05 -9.47
N GLY A 27 2.22 -5.83 -9.99
CA GLY A 27 1.78 -5.52 -11.35
C GLY A 27 2.96 -5.13 -12.24
N LYS A 28 2.76 -5.14 -13.57
CA LYS A 28 3.82 -4.78 -14.54
C LYS A 28 4.34 -3.35 -14.40
N LYS A 29 3.45 -2.37 -14.13
CA LYS A 29 3.79 -0.93 -14.04
C LYS A 29 3.65 -0.38 -12.63
N HIS A 30 2.55 -0.73 -11.97
CA HIS A 30 2.27 -0.39 -10.57
C HIS A 30 1.84 -1.65 -9.83
N SER A 31 2.39 -1.83 -8.63
CA SER A 31 1.91 -2.86 -7.71
C SER A 31 0.60 -2.41 -7.08
N LYS A 32 -0.13 -3.35 -6.49
CA LYS A 32 -1.44 -3.10 -5.87
C LYS A 32 -1.47 -3.76 -4.51
N LEU A 33 -2.18 -3.16 -3.57
CA LEU A 33 -2.49 -3.73 -2.28
C LEU A 33 -3.99 -4.00 -2.23
N LEU A 34 -4.35 -5.27 -2.07
CA LEU A 34 -5.72 -5.72 -1.88
C LEU A 34 -6.00 -5.76 -0.38
N ALA A 35 -6.92 -4.93 0.08
CA ALA A 35 -7.44 -4.98 1.43
C ALA A 35 -8.28 -6.26 1.62
N PRO A 36 -8.39 -6.78 2.85
CA PRO A 36 -9.26 -7.93 3.15
C PRO A 36 -10.73 -7.66 2.78
N SER A 37 -11.14 -6.39 2.76
CA SER A 37 -12.46 -5.93 2.30
C SER A 37 -12.67 -5.99 0.79
N GLY A 38 -11.69 -6.47 0.01
CA GLY A 38 -11.75 -6.53 -1.44
C GLY A 38 -11.40 -5.22 -2.15
N LYS A 39 -11.22 -4.11 -1.42
CA LYS A 39 -10.78 -2.83 -1.97
C LYS A 39 -9.31 -2.89 -2.40
N ARG A 40 -8.98 -2.18 -3.48
CA ARG A 40 -7.62 -2.19 -4.08
C ARG A 40 -7.03 -0.80 -4.04
N VAL A 41 -5.82 -0.67 -3.51
CA VAL A 41 -5.05 0.58 -3.51
C VAL A 41 -3.80 0.39 -4.37
N VAL A 42 -3.54 1.35 -5.25
CA VAL A 42 -2.35 1.32 -6.12
C VAL A 42 -1.12 1.69 -5.30
N VAL A 43 -0.07 0.87 -5.40
CA VAL A 43 1.22 1.13 -4.79
C VAL A 43 2.17 1.67 -5.86
N PRO A 44 2.67 2.92 -5.72
CA PRO A 44 3.66 3.45 -6.64
C PRO A 44 4.96 2.66 -6.53
N SER A 45 5.54 2.30 -7.68
CA SER A 45 6.81 1.57 -7.78
C SER A 45 8.00 2.47 -7.42
N SER A 46 7.96 3.74 -7.86
CA SER A 46 8.97 4.76 -7.58
C SER A 46 8.31 6.05 -7.07
N PRO A 47 8.02 6.13 -5.77
CA PRO A 47 7.57 7.38 -5.17
C PRO A 47 8.75 8.37 -5.09
N SER A 48 8.84 9.30 -6.05
CA SER A 48 9.84 10.38 -6.04
C SER A 48 9.41 11.59 -5.21
N ASP A 49 8.13 11.65 -4.82
CA ASP A 49 7.56 12.71 -3.98
C ASP A 49 7.76 12.39 -2.49
N LYS A 50 8.29 13.36 -1.74
CA LYS A 50 8.47 13.29 -0.28
C LYS A 50 7.15 13.01 0.45
N ARG A 51 6.02 13.44 -0.11
CA ARG A 51 4.67 13.25 0.46
C ARG A 51 3.96 11.99 -0.04
N ALA A 52 4.59 11.21 -0.92
CA ALA A 52 3.96 10.02 -1.48
C ALA A 52 3.55 9.01 -0.40
N LEU A 53 4.36 8.85 0.66
CA LEU A 53 4.04 7.95 1.76
C LEU A 53 2.83 8.44 2.56
N ASP A 54 2.74 9.74 2.82
CA ASP A 54 1.64 10.32 3.59
C ASP A 54 0.33 10.29 2.80
N ASN A 55 0.40 10.57 1.50
CA ASN A 55 -0.74 10.41 0.58
C ASN A 55 -1.19 8.94 0.54
N PHE A 56 -0.25 8.00 0.41
CA PHE A 56 -0.57 6.57 0.44
C PHE A 56 -1.21 6.12 1.76
N LYS A 57 -0.68 6.58 2.91
CA LYS A 57 -1.28 6.33 4.23
C LYS A 57 -2.70 6.89 4.31
N ARG A 58 -2.92 8.10 3.79
CA ARG A 58 -4.25 8.74 3.75
C ARG A 58 -5.21 7.95 2.88
N ASP A 59 -4.78 7.50 1.71
CA ASP A 59 -5.58 6.67 0.81
C ASP A 59 -5.94 5.34 1.49
N ILE A 60 -4.96 4.66 2.09
CA ILE A 60 -5.20 3.42 2.84
C ILE A 60 -6.21 3.65 3.96
N ARG A 61 -6.10 4.74 4.74
CA ARG A 61 -7.12 5.04 5.76
C ARG A 61 -8.48 5.27 5.14
N ARG A 62 -8.58 6.04 4.05
CA ARG A 62 -9.86 6.32 3.38
C ARG A 62 -10.50 5.05 2.80
N TYR A 63 -9.72 4.18 2.18
CA TYR A 63 -10.25 2.99 1.53
C TYR A 63 -10.44 1.83 2.52
N CYS A 64 -9.53 1.66 3.48
CA CYS A 64 -9.57 0.54 4.43
C CYS A 64 -10.39 0.83 5.70
N ALA A 65 -10.51 2.08 6.17
CA ALA A 65 -11.25 2.40 7.39
C ALA A 65 -12.76 2.63 7.16
N THR A 66 -13.22 2.76 5.91
CA THR A 66 -14.66 2.86 5.60
C THR A 66 -15.30 1.47 5.54
N GLU A 67 -15.24 0.75 6.66
CA GLU A 67 -16.11 -0.36 7.09
C GLU A 67 -16.17 -0.38 8.63
N ALA A 68 -16.52 0.76 9.19
CA ALA A 68 -17.07 0.84 10.53
C ALA A 68 -18.32 1.72 10.44
N VAL A 69 -19.38 1.17 9.84
CA VAL A 69 -20.82 1.38 10.08
C VAL A 69 -21.56 0.41 9.17
#